data_AF-A0A2V3IAB9-F1
#
_entry.id   AF-A0A2V3IAB9-F1
#
_cell.length_a   1.000
_cell.length_b   1.000
_cell.length_c   1.000
_cell.angle_alpha   90.00
_cell.angle_beta   90.00
_cell.angle_gamma   90.00
#
_symmetry.space_group_name_H-M   'P 1'
#
loop_
_entity.id
_entity.type
_entity.pdbx_description
1 polymer ?
#
loop_
_entity_poly.entity_id
_entity_poly.type
_entity_poly.pdbx_seq_one_letter_code
_entity_poly.pdbx_strand_id
1 'polypeptide(L)' 'MKESRKSEDTELENRWCKKCFSITQQELLDSDLQMTGKKTKFLYKCTSCGTTMRMPKYRGMAESTY' A
#
# COMPACT_ATOMS: atom_id res chain seq x y z
N MET A 1 13.44 31.67 0.00
CA MET A 1 13.57 30.28 -0.48
C MET A 1 14.39 29.51 0.54
N LYS A 2 13.79 28.60 1.32
CA LYS A 2 14.51 27.63 2.13
C LYS A 2 13.74 26.33 2.07
N GLU A 3 14.48 25.28 1.71
CA GLU A 3 13.97 24.02 1.22
C GLU A 3 13.03 23.33 2.21
N SER A 4 11.83 23.00 1.73
CA SER A 4 11.00 21.97 2.31
C SER A 4 11.79 20.66 2.22
N ARG A 5 12.49 20.29 3.31
CA ARG A 5 12.87 18.89 3.55
C ARG A 5 11.55 18.13 3.68
N LYS A 6 11.02 17.65 2.55
CA LYS A 6 9.99 16.62 2.49
C LYS A 6 10.67 15.43 3.18
N SER A 7 10.34 15.16 4.44
CA SER A 7 10.64 13.87 5.02
C SER A 7 9.95 12.89 4.09
N GLU A 8 10.75 12.11 3.35
CA GLU A 8 10.26 10.89 2.73
C GLU A 8 9.90 9.94 3.87
N ASP A 9 8.76 10.22 4.51
CA ASP A 9 8.04 9.26 5.32
C ASP A 9 7.53 8.20 4.33
N THR A 10 8.44 7.31 3.91
CA THR A 10 8.07 6.08 3.24
C THR A 10 7.19 5.33 4.23
N GLU A 11 5.88 5.42 4.05
CA GLU A 11 4.93 4.72 4.91
C GLU A 11 5.13 3.22 4.72
N LEU A 12 5.68 2.57 5.76
CA LEU A 12 5.95 1.15 5.80
C LEU A 12 4.79 0.46 6.50
N GLU A 13 4.14 -0.48 5.81
CA GLU A 13 2.99 -1.21 6.33
C GLU A 13 3.27 -2.72 6.32
N ASN A 14 2.95 -3.40 7.42
CA ASN A 14 3.08 -4.86 7.50
C ASN A 14 1.90 -5.52 6.78
N ARG A 15 2.18 -6.25 5.71
CA ARG A 15 1.16 -6.86 4.86
C ARG A 15 1.53 -8.23 4.34
N TRP A 16 0.51 -9.04 4.11
CA TRP A 16 0.65 -10.33 3.46
C TRP A 16 1.19 -10.15 2.04
N CYS A 17 2.34 -10.75 1.76
CA CYS A 17 2.90 -10.81 0.42
C CYS A 17 2.58 -12.17 -0.21
N LYS A 18 1.92 -12.15 -1.37
CA LYS A 18 1.57 -13.38 -2.10
C LYS A 18 2.77 -14.18 -2.57
N LYS A 19 3.94 -13.54 -2.74
CA LYS A 19 5.19 -14.18 -3.14
C LYS A 19 5.94 -14.80 -1.95
N CYS A 20 5.94 -14.12 -0.80
CA CYS A 20 6.58 -14.63 0.42
C CYS A 20 5.70 -15.60 1.20
N PHE A 21 4.38 -15.62 0.93
CA PHE A 21 3.39 -16.37 1.71
C PHE A 21 3.48 -16.07 3.21
N SER A 22 3.85 -14.84 3.54
CA SER A 22 4.05 -14.36 4.90
C SER A 22 3.73 -12.88 4.99
N ILE A 23 3.56 -12.40 6.23
CA ILE A 23 3.46 -10.97 6.52
C ILE A 23 4.87 -10.40 6.42
N THR A 24 5.03 -9.42 5.53
CA THR A 24 6.31 -8.74 5.28
C THR A 24 6.07 -7.24 5.34
N GLN A 25 7.12 -6.49 5.62
CA GLN A 25 7.08 -5.04 5.57
C GLN A 25 6.97 -4.62 4.09
N GLN A 26 6.03 -3.72 3.78
CA GLN A 26 5.80 -3.23 2.42
C GLN A 26 5.84 -1.71 2.39
N GLU A 27 6.59 -1.15 1.45
CA GLU A 27 6.70 0.29 1.18
C GLU A 27 5.51 0.77 0.37
N LEU A 28 4.86 1.84 0.82
CA LEU A 28 3.87 2.55 0.03
C LEU A 28 4.57 3.44 -1.01
N LEU A 29 4.40 3.12 -2.30
CA LEU A 29 5.02 3.85 -3.40
C LEU A 29 4.19 5.04 -3.89
N ASP A 30 2.87 5.00 -3.70
CA ASP A 30 1.93 6.02 -4.18
C ASP A 30 1.32 6.83 -3.02
N SER A 31 2.14 7.29 -2.08
CA SER A 31 1.68 8.10 -0.93
C SER A 31 1.14 9.48 -1.33
N ASP A 32 1.54 10.02 -2.49
CA ASP A 32 1.05 11.30 -3.02
C ASP A 32 -0.38 11.21 -3.61
N LEU A 33 -0.97 10.03 -3.77
CA LEU A 33 -2.37 9.89 -4.19
C LEU A 33 -3.30 10.19 -2.99
N GLN A 34 -3.69 11.46 -2.85
CA GLN A 34 -4.73 11.85 -1.90
C GLN A 34 -5.98 11.00 -2.10
N MET A 35 -6.42 10.38 -1.02
CA MET A 35 -7.62 9.55 -0.93
C MET A 35 -8.87 10.33 -1.36
N THR A 36 -9.23 10.26 -2.64
CA THR A 36 -10.50 10.83 -3.13
C THR A 36 -11.60 9.77 -2.98
N GLY A 37 -12.30 9.81 -1.84
CA GLY A 37 -13.41 8.89 -1.51
C GLY A 37 -12.97 7.50 -1.03
N LYS A 38 -13.74 6.44 -1.33
CA LYS A 38 -13.52 5.05 -0.86
C LYS A 38 -12.46 4.26 -1.66
N LYS A 39 -11.73 4.89 -2.58
CA LYS A 39 -10.83 4.20 -3.52
C LYS A 39 -9.37 4.29 -3.07
N THR A 40 -8.89 3.29 -2.34
CA THR A 40 -7.45 3.10 -2.05
C THR A 40 -6.79 2.42 -3.25
N LYS A 41 -6.20 3.17 -4.19
CA LYS A 41 -5.37 2.60 -5.29
C LYS A 41 -3.88 2.59 -4.92
N PHE A 42 -3.57 2.35 -3.66
CA PHE A 42 -2.20 2.36 -3.17
C PHE A 42 -1.38 1.19 -3.76
N LEU A 43 -0.21 1.53 -4.30
CA LEU A 43 0.80 0.57 -4.72
C LEU A 43 1.75 0.30 -3.57
N TYR A 44 1.84 -0.96 -3.18
CA TYR A 44 2.78 -1.42 -2.16
C TYR A 44 3.91 -2.21 -2.81
N LYS A 45 5.11 -2.12 -2.24
CA LYS A 45 6.27 -2.91 -2.64
C LYS A 45 6.78 -3.70 -1.44
N CYS A 46 6.80 -5.02 -1.53
CA CYS A 46 7.38 -5.87 -0.50
C CYS A 46 8.89 -5.61 -0.40
N THR A 47 9.40 -5.30 0.80
CA THR A 47 10.83 -5.05 1.01
C THR A 47 11.65 -6.35 0.95
N SER A 48 11.04 -7.51 1.25
CA SER A 48 11.73 -8.80 1.27
C SER A 48 11.93 -9.42 -0.11
N CYS A 49 10.94 -9.34 -1.01
CA CYS A 49 11.01 -9.97 -2.35
C CYS A 49 10.89 -8.97 -3.51
N GLY A 50 10.73 -7.67 -3.23
CA GLY A 50 10.59 -6.62 -4.23
C GLY A 50 9.27 -6.64 -5.01
N THR A 51 8.35 -7.57 -4.70
CA THR A 51 7.09 -7.70 -5.44
C THR A 51 6.20 -6.49 -5.16
N THR A 52 5.70 -5.85 -6.23
CA THR A 52 4.75 -4.76 -6.14
C THR A 52 3.32 -5.26 -6.28
N MET A 53 2.41 -4.77 -5.44
CA MET A 53 1.00 -5.13 -5.45
C MET A 53 0.12 -3.90 -5.24
N ARG A 54 -0.88 -3.73 -6.11
CA ARG A 54 -1.89 -2.67 -5.94
C ARG A 54 -3.03 -3.17 -5.05
N MET A 55 -3.48 -2.32 -4.13
CA MET A 55 -4.73 -2.59 -3.44
C MET A 55 -5.90 -2.66 -4.44
N PRO A 56 -6.81 -3.63 -4.28
CA PRO A 56 -8.08 -3.59 -5.01
C PRO A 56 -8.86 -2.32 -4.63
N LYS A 57 -9.51 -1.70 -5.62
CA LYS A 57 -10.26 -0.43 -5.47
C LYS A 57 -11.37 -0.48 -4.42
N TYR A 58 -11.82 -1.67 -4.08
CA TYR A 58 -12.82 -1.95 -3.06
C TYR A 58 -12.23 -3.01 -2.14
N ARG A 59 -12.18 -2.75 -0.82
CA ARG A 59 -12.21 -3.85 0.15
C ARG A 59 -13.51 -4.58 -0.15
N GLY A 60 -13.43 -5.75 -0.77
CA GLY A 60 -14.62 -6.59 -0.91
C GLY A 60 -15.19 -6.76 0.48
N MET A 61 -16.32 -6.10 0.76
CA MET A 61 -17.24 -6.67 1.73
C MET A 61 -17.48 -8.06 1.18
N ALA A 62 -17.08 -9.10 1.92
CA ALA A 62 -17.53 -10.43 1.59
C ALA A 62 -19.06 -10.30 1.54
N GLU A 63 -19.63 -10.39 0.34
CA GLU A 63 -21.06 -10.58 0.21
C GLU A 63 -21.31 -11.91 0.89
N SER A 64 -21.73 -11.83 2.15
CA SER A 64 -22.30 -12.94 2.89
C SER A 64 -23.49 -13.42 2.07
N THR A 65 -23.25 -14.35 1.15
CA THR A 65 -24.32 -15.09 0.49
C THR A 65 -25.12 -15.79 1.60
N TYR A 66 -26.38 -15.35 1.70
CA TYR A 66 -27.43 -15.80 2.61
C TYR A 66 -27.60 -17.32 2.62
#